data_AF-A0A938RKW9-F1
#
_entry.id   AF-A0A938RKW9-F1
#
_cell.length_a   1.000
_cell.length_b   1.000
_cell.length_c   1.000
_cell.angle_alpha   90.00
_cell.angle_beta   90.00
_cell.angle_gamma   90.00
#
_symmetry.space_group_name_H-M   'P 1'
#
loop_
_entity.id
_entity.type
_entity.pdbx_description
1 polymer ?
#
loop_
_entity_poly.entity_id
_entity_poly.type
_entity_poly.pdbx_seq_one_letter_code
_entity_poly.pdbx_strand_id
1 'polypeptide(L)'
;MKHIITALIQLQDLNFTLQEQKALTAETHLETLEKNIAALSRDLPPDICKTFTSLLNHYATAVVPMSGGTCSGCGMSVPTILAYEVQVGEKLIQCPRCTRILFYREALPRQLKRIRAINEKPSPGIARFSSSRLMLPQLEAKTRDEALEEMINLMAAEGFVEKPETLLATAISRESIVPTAIEHGLAFPHVRGVEGGGLIFAAGLKKQGLQFGAPKNRLTKVVFFIVIPLAASAFYLQLITGLMESLREADSRAKLLECTTQDKMWKLLSQLTKKTIA
;
A
#
# COMPACT_ATOMS: atom_id res chain seq x y z
N MET A 1 9.15 -9.15 24.69
CA MET A 1 9.11 -9.50 23.25
C MET A 1 8.50 -8.42 22.34
N LYS A 2 7.77 -7.43 22.86
CA LYS A 2 7.20 -6.32 22.06
C LYS A 2 8.21 -5.62 21.14
N HIS A 3 9.42 -5.33 21.62
CA HIS A 3 10.47 -4.72 20.78
C HIS A 3 10.88 -5.60 19.59
N ILE A 4 10.92 -6.93 19.77
CA ILE A 4 11.21 -7.88 18.69
C ILE A 4 10.09 -7.88 17.65
N ILE A 5 8.82 -7.86 18.09
CA ILE A 5 7.68 -7.74 17.18
C ILE A 5 7.79 -6.45 16.35
N THR A 6 8.07 -5.32 17.00
CA THR A 6 8.27 -4.04 16.30
C THR A 6 9.41 -4.12 15.28
N ALA A 7 10.55 -4.70 15.67
CA ALA A 7 11.69 -4.89 14.77
C ALA A 7 11.35 -5.80 13.57
N LEU A 8 10.58 -6.87 13.79
CA LEU A 8 10.14 -7.76 12.70
C LEU A 8 9.15 -7.07 11.74
N ILE A 9 8.24 -6.25 12.26
CA ILE A 9 7.35 -5.43 11.42
C ILE A 9 8.16 -4.45 10.59
N GLN A 10 9.10 -3.74 11.21
CA GLN A 10 9.98 -2.81 10.51
C GLN A 10 10.84 -3.51 9.45
N LEU A 11 11.38 -4.70 9.75
CA LEU A 11 12.15 -5.50 8.80
C LEU A 11 11.31 -5.91 7.60
N GLN A 12 10.05 -6.31 7.83
CA GLN A 12 9.11 -6.61 6.76
C GLN A 12 8.82 -5.39 5.88
N ASP A 13 8.57 -4.23 6.49
CA ASP A 13 8.29 -2.99 5.76
C ASP A 13 9.49 -2.50 4.94
N LEU A 14 10.72 -2.66 5.46
CA LEU A 14 11.95 -2.37 4.73
C LEU A 14 12.12 -3.31 3.52
N ASN A 15 11.84 -4.61 3.67
CA ASN A 15 11.89 -5.55 2.57
C ASN A 15 10.86 -5.20 1.48
N PHE A 16 9.64 -4.80 1.86
CA PHE A 16 8.65 -4.30 0.89
C PHE A 16 9.13 -3.06 0.17
N THR A 17 9.70 -2.10 0.91
CA THR A 17 10.24 -0.87 0.33
C THR A 17 11.36 -1.19 -0.65
N LEU A 18 12.25 -2.13 -0.33
CA LEU A 18 13.32 -2.56 -1.24
C LEU A 18 12.76 -3.19 -2.53
N GLN A 19 11.79 -4.10 -2.41
CA GLN A 19 11.16 -4.73 -3.59
C GLN A 19 10.48 -3.69 -4.48
N GLU A 20 9.80 -2.73 -3.87
CA GLU A 20 9.17 -1.61 -4.57
C GLU A 20 10.21 -0.75 -5.31
N GLN A 21 11.26 -0.29 -4.64
CA GLN A 21 12.31 0.52 -5.29
C GLN A 21 13.00 -0.22 -6.43
N LYS A 22 13.22 -1.55 -6.28
CA LYS A 22 13.75 -2.41 -7.35
C LYS A 22 12.79 -2.48 -8.55
N ALA A 23 11.49 -2.62 -8.31
CA ALA A 23 10.48 -2.62 -9.37
C ALA A 23 10.34 -1.25 -10.06
N LEU A 24 10.58 -0.16 -9.34
CA LEU A 24 10.49 1.22 -9.83
C LEU A 24 11.78 1.74 -10.48
N THR A 25 12.85 0.93 -10.55
CA THR A 25 14.18 1.29 -11.10
C THR A 25 14.80 2.55 -10.47
N ALA A 26 14.45 2.85 -9.22
CA ALA A 26 15.00 3.97 -8.48
C ALA A 26 16.32 3.55 -7.81
N GLU A 27 17.45 3.90 -8.41
CA GLU A 27 18.78 3.52 -7.89
C GLU A 27 19.16 4.26 -6.60
N THR A 28 18.55 5.42 -6.33
CA THR A 28 19.14 6.43 -5.42
C THR A 28 19.16 6.06 -3.93
N HIS A 29 18.57 4.94 -3.49
CA HIS A 29 18.54 4.55 -2.07
C HIS A 29 18.66 3.04 -1.79
N LEU A 30 18.98 2.21 -2.79
CA LEU A 30 19.00 0.75 -2.63
C LEU A 30 20.05 0.28 -1.62
N GLU A 31 21.28 0.81 -1.71
CA GLU A 31 22.37 0.40 -0.81
C GLU A 31 22.08 0.72 0.66
N THR A 32 21.49 1.88 0.93
CA THR A 32 21.13 2.29 2.30
C THR A 32 20.04 1.38 2.87
N LEU A 33 19.03 1.05 2.06
CA LEU A 33 17.98 0.12 2.47
C LEU A 33 18.53 -1.27 2.75
N GLU A 34 19.39 -1.80 1.87
CA GLU A 34 20.03 -3.10 2.06
C GLU A 34 20.90 -3.14 3.33
N LYS A 35 21.65 -2.06 3.61
CA LYS A 35 22.41 -1.90 4.87
C LYS A 35 21.51 -1.90 6.09
N ASN A 36 20.38 -1.18 6.06
CA ASN A 36 19.43 -1.13 7.17
C ASN A 36 18.75 -2.48 7.42
N ILE A 37 18.37 -3.19 6.36
CA ILE A 37 17.80 -4.55 6.43
C ILE A 37 18.83 -5.50 7.06
N ALA A 38 20.08 -5.46 6.61
CA ALA A 38 21.15 -6.30 7.15
C ALA A 38 21.44 -5.99 8.62
N ALA A 39 21.48 -4.71 9.01
CA ALA A 39 21.67 -4.30 10.40
C ALA A 39 20.54 -4.84 11.30
N LEU A 40 19.28 -4.56 10.94
CA LEU A 40 18.13 -4.98 11.73
C LEU A 40 17.99 -6.52 11.81
N SER A 41 18.39 -7.23 10.74
CA SER A 41 18.40 -8.70 10.74
C SER A 41 19.45 -9.28 11.67
N ARG A 42 20.62 -8.64 11.82
CA ARG A 42 21.68 -9.07 12.75
C ARG A 42 21.32 -8.84 14.21
N ASP A 43 20.55 -7.79 14.49
CA ASP A 43 20.14 -7.44 15.85
C ASP A 43 19.01 -8.36 16.37
N LEU A 44 18.38 -9.15 15.50
CA LEU A 44 17.37 -10.14 15.87
C LEU A 44 18.01 -11.46 16.33
N PRO A 45 17.40 -12.16 17.31
CA PRO A 45 17.86 -13.51 17.69
C PRO A 45 17.91 -14.48 16.49
N PRO A 46 18.97 -15.30 16.35
CA PRO A 46 19.18 -16.12 15.15
C PRO A 46 18.01 -17.02 14.75
N ASP A 47 17.35 -17.65 15.73
CA ASP A 47 16.22 -18.56 15.46
C ASP A 47 14.97 -17.81 14.98
N ILE A 48 14.76 -16.58 15.47
CA ILE A 48 13.67 -15.71 15.04
C ILE A 48 13.94 -15.21 13.62
N CYS A 49 15.19 -14.79 13.33
CA CYS A 49 15.58 -14.39 11.98
C CYS A 49 15.41 -15.54 10.98
N LYS A 50 15.83 -16.76 11.32
CA LYS A 50 15.60 -17.96 10.48
C LYS A 50 14.12 -18.20 10.21
N THR A 51 13.28 -18.12 11.24
CA THR A 51 11.83 -18.29 11.13
C THR A 51 11.23 -17.24 10.20
N PHE A 52 11.60 -15.98 10.38
CA PHE A 52 11.15 -14.87 9.55
C PHE A 52 11.51 -15.06 8.07
N THR A 53 12.78 -15.38 7.78
CA THR A 53 13.26 -15.62 6.41
C THR A 53 12.57 -16.83 5.77
N SER A 54 12.39 -17.92 6.53
CA SER A 54 11.66 -19.09 6.04
C SER A 54 10.22 -18.76 5.65
N LEU A 55 9.52 -17.95 6.47
CA LEU A 55 8.16 -17.51 6.14
C LEU A 55 8.11 -16.65 4.87
N LEU A 56 9.09 -15.76 4.66
CA LEU A 56 9.16 -14.93 3.45
C LEU A 56 9.41 -15.73 2.16
N ASN A 57 9.99 -16.92 2.25
CA ASN A 57 10.14 -17.81 1.09
C ASN A 57 8.81 -18.43 0.63
N HIS A 58 7.84 -18.54 1.53
CA HIS A 58 6.54 -19.16 1.26
C HIS A 58 5.39 -18.15 1.15
N TYR A 59 5.55 -16.99 1.78
CA TYR A 59 4.51 -15.97 1.89
C TYR A 59 5.07 -14.58 1.61
N ALA A 60 4.23 -13.71 1.05
CA ALA A 60 4.59 -12.30 0.87
C ALA A 60 4.82 -11.56 2.20
N THR A 61 4.21 -12.03 3.30
CA THR A 61 4.34 -11.46 4.65
C THR A 61 4.67 -12.57 5.65
N ALA A 62 5.67 -12.35 6.50
CA ALA A 62 5.99 -13.23 7.62
C ALA A 62 5.25 -12.84 8.91
N VAL A 63 5.00 -11.54 9.08
CA VAL A 63 4.37 -10.96 10.27
C VAL A 63 3.03 -10.36 9.88
N VAL A 64 1.96 -10.80 10.54
CA VAL A 64 0.59 -10.42 10.19
C VAL A 64 -0.19 -9.96 11.43
N PRO A 65 -1.05 -8.95 11.29
CA PRO A 65 -1.87 -8.49 12.39
C PRO A 65 -2.95 -9.51 12.72
N MET A 66 -3.26 -9.60 14.01
CA MET A 66 -4.51 -10.16 14.50
C MET A 66 -5.47 -9.03 14.81
N SER A 67 -6.63 -9.03 14.17
CA SER A 67 -7.66 -8.00 14.33
C SER A 67 -9.01 -8.66 14.63
N GLY A 68 -9.62 -8.30 15.76
CA GLY A 68 -10.90 -8.89 16.19
C GLY A 68 -10.84 -10.41 16.30
N GLY A 69 -9.74 -10.94 16.87
CA GLY A 69 -9.52 -12.39 17.00
C GLY A 69 -9.34 -13.13 15.67
N THR A 70 -9.09 -12.44 14.56
CA THR A 70 -8.90 -13.06 13.24
C THR A 70 -7.47 -12.82 12.73
N CYS A 71 -6.85 -13.85 12.16
CA CYS A 71 -5.54 -13.74 11.51
C CYS A 71 -5.71 -13.11 10.12
N SER A 72 -5.18 -11.90 9.90
CA SER A 72 -5.25 -11.23 8.59
C SER A 72 -4.46 -11.95 7.49
N GLY A 73 -3.62 -12.93 7.85
CA GLY A 73 -2.85 -13.71 6.87
C GLY A 73 -3.63 -14.83 6.20
N CYS A 74 -4.48 -15.56 6.94
CA CYS A 74 -5.21 -16.73 6.44
C CYS A 74 -6.72 -16.72 6.72
N GLY A 75 -7.22 -15.69 7.40
CA GLY A 75 -8.63 -15.52 7.74
C GLY A 75 -9.15 -16.46 8.82
N MET A 76 -8.31 -17.28 9.45
CA MET A 76 -8.80 -18.13 10.54
C MET A 76 -9.16 -17.29 11.77
N SER A 77 -10.21 -17.70 12.47
CA SER A 77 -10.45 -17.26 13.84
C SER A 77 -9.36 -17.85 14.75
N VAL A 78 -8.63 -16.98 15.42
CA VAL A 78 -7.56 -17.33 16.35
C VAL A 78 -8.20 -17.74 17.67
N PRO A 79 -7.87 -18.92 18.24
CA PRO A 79 -8.42 -19.35 19.52
C PRO A 79 -8.25 -18.30 20.61
N THR A 80 -9.27 -18.10 21.46
CA THR A 80 -9.35 -16.99 22.43
C THR A 80 -8.12 -16.88 23.34
N ILE A 81 -7.60 -18.00 23.83
CA ILE A 81 -6.39 -18.04 24.66
C ILE A 81 -5.19 -17.48 23.88
N LEU A 82 -5.01 -17.94 22.64
CA LEU A 82 -3.93 -17.49 21.78
C LEU A 82 -4.08 -16.02 21.40
N ALA A 83 -5.32 -15.57 21.16
CA ALA A 83 -5.62 -14.17 20.88
C ALA A 83 -5.27 -13.26 22.07
N TYR A 84 -5.54 -13.70 23.29
CA TYR A 84 -5.11 -13.01 24.50
C TYR A 84 -3.58 -12.96 24.60
N GLU A 85 -2.87 -14.06 24.37
CA GLU A 85 -1.40 -14.07 24.39
C GLU A 85 -0.78 -13.12 23.35
N VAL A 86 -1.36 -13.04 22.15
CA VAL A 86 -0.96 -12.08 21.10
C VAL A 86 -1.16 -10.64 21.58
N GLN A 87 -2.26 -10.36 22.28
CA GLN A 87 -2.56 -9.03 22.82
C GLN A 87 -1.60 -8.63 23.96
N VAL A 88 -1.26 -9.57 24.83
CA VAL A 88 -0.29 -9.36 25.91
C VAL A 88 1.11 -9.07 25.35
N GLY A 89 1.53 -9.81 24.32
CA GLY A 89 2.80 -9.58 23.60
C GLY A 89 4.06 -9.95 24.39
N GLU A 90 3.93 -10.87 25.35
CA GLU A 90 5.04 -11.38 26.17
C GLU A 90 5.94 -12.35 25.41
N LYS A 91 5.38 -13.14 24.48
CA LYS A 91 6.10 -14.08 23.61
C LYS A 91 5.68 -13.91 22.15
N LEU A 92 6.49 -14.42 21.21
CA LEU A 92 6.07 -14.51 19.82
C LEU A 92 5.06 -15.63 19.67
N ILE A 93 3.96 -15.31 19.01
CA ILE A 93 2.87 -16.25 18.75
C ILE A 93 2.75 -16.45 17.24
N GLN A 94 2.67 -17.70 16.81
CA GLN A 94 2.40 -18.04 15.42
C GLN A 94 0.95 -18.44 15.24
N CYS A 95 0.39 -18.09 14.07
CA CYS A 95 -0.92 -18.54 13.66
C CYS A 95 -0.93 -20.09 13.56
N PRO A 96 -1.86 -20.80 14.20
CA PRO A 96 -1.85 -22.27 14.22
C PRO A 96 -2.19 -22.90 12.86
N ARG A 97 -2.72 -22.11 11.91
CA ARG A 97 -3.01 -22.58 10.53
C ARG A 97 -1.91 -22.27 9.54
N CYS A 98 -1.41 -21.03 9.51
CA CYS A 98 -0.48 -20.58 8.47
C CYS A 98 0.93 -20.27 8.99
N THR A 99 1.19 -20.51 10.28
CA THR A 99 2.49 -20.34 10.97
C THR A 99 3.11 -18.94 10.94
N ARG A 100 2.50 -17.96 10.27
CA ARG A 100 2.94 -16.55 10.31
C ARG A 100 2.88 -15.98 11.72
N ILE A 101 3.81 -15.08 12.03
CA ILE A 101 3.94 -14.44 13.34
C ILE A 101 2.80 -13.43 13.52
N LEU A 102 2.06 -13.53 14.61
CA LEU A 102 0.93 -12.67 14.96
C LEU A 102 1.39 -11.49 15.80
N PHE A 103 0.83 -10.32 15.54
CA PHE A 103 0.91 -9.16 16.44
C PHE A 103 -0.47 -8.53 16.64
N TYR A 104 -0.70 -7.96 17.80
CA TYR A 104 -1.95 -7.26 18.08
C TYR A 104 -1.95 -5.88 17.44
N ARG A 105 -3.06 -5.54 16.77
CA ARG A 105 -3.34 -4.18 16.32
C ARG A 105 -4.80 -3.85 16.55
N GLU A 106 -5.03 -2.79 17.33
CA GLU A 106 -6.35 -2.32 17.73
C GLU A 106 -7.07 -1.70 16.52
N ALA A 107 -7.81 -2.54 15.81
CA ALA A 107 -8.61 -2.25 14.62
C ALA A 107 -7.88 -1.52 13.47
N LEU A 108 -7.45 -2.30 12.47
CA LEU A 108 -7.01 -1.76 11.18
C LEU A 108 -8.16 -1.05 10.47
N PRO A 109 -7.86 -0.03 9.63
CA PRO A 109 -8.82 0.42 8.62
C PRO A 109 -9.31 -0.80 7.85
N ARG A 110 -10.60 -0.83 7.53
CA ARG A 110 -11.21 -1.89 6.73
C ARG A 110 -11.92 -1.29 5.54
N GLN A 111 -12.01 -2.10 4.49
CA GLN A 111 -12.84 -1.78 3.34
C GLN A 111 -14.29 -2.14 3.62
N LEU A 112 -15.18 -1.18 3.42
CA LEU A 112 -16.62 -1.36 3.60
C LEU A 112 -17.31 -1.84 2.32
N LYS A 113 -16.81 -1.41 1.14
CA LYS A 113 -17.30 -1.83 -0.17
C LYS A 113 -16.19 -2.51 -0.96
N ARG A 114 -16.57 -3.56 -1.69
CA ARG A 114 -15.75 -4.12 -2.75
C ARG A 114 -16.06 -3.39 -4.04
N ILE A 115 -15.03 -3.10 -4.83
CA ILE A 115 -15.20 -2.55 -6.19
C ILE A 115 -16.02 -3.52 -7.05
N ARG A 116 -15.93 -4.83 -6.76
CA ARG A 116 -16.54 -5.89 -7.56
C ARG A 116 -17.12 -7.01 -6.72
N ALA A 117 -18.08 -7.71 -7.31
CA ALA A 117 -18.61 -8.94 -6.73
C ALA A 117 -17.60 -10.09 -6.87
N ILE A 118 -17.68 -11.08 -5.97
CA ILE A 118 -16.76 -12.23 -5.89
C ILE A 118 -16.72 -13.04 -7.20
N ASN A 119 -17.82 -13.08 -7.94
CA ASN A 119 -17.98 -13.89 -9.16
C ASN A 119 -17.91 -13.05 -10.45
N GLU A 120 -17.52 -11.78 -10.36
CA GLU A 120 -17.48 -10.89 -11.51
C GLU A 120 -16.19 -11.09 -12.32
N LYS A 121 -16.30 -11.12 -13.65
CA LYS A 121 -15.13 -11.31 -14.51
C LYS A 121 -14.12 -10.17 -14.32
N PRO A 122 -12.80 -10.46 -14.35
CA PRO A 122 -11.77 -9.43 -14.42
C PRO A 122 -12.05 -8.49 -15.59
N SER A 123 -12.01 -7.18 -15.34
CA SER A 123 -12.16 -6.13 -16.35
C SER A 123 -10.79 -5.49 -16.46
N PRO A 124 -10.33 -5.23 -17.69
CA PRO A 124 -8.94 -4.88 -17.95
C PRO A 124 -8.59 -3.50 -17.42
N GLY A 125 -7.29 -3.23 -17.27
CA GLY A 125 -6.82 -1.90 -16.88
C GLY A 125 -7.12 -1.57 -15.41
N ILE A 126 -7.19 -0.28 -15.13
CA ILE A 126 -7.51 0.23 -13.79
C ILE A 126 -8.93 -0.06 -13.31
N ALA A 127 -9.84 -0.49 -14.21
CA ALA A 127 -11.22 -0.81 -13.86
C ALA A 127 -11.32 -1.92 -12.81
N ARG A 128 -10.24 -2.66 -12.58
CA ARG A 128 -10.11 -3.69 -11.54
C ARG A 128 -9.84 -3.14 -10.15
N PHE A 129 -9.26 -1.96 -10.06
CA PHE A 129 -8.66 -1.44 -8.83
C PHE A 129 -9.18 -0.05 -8.44
N SER A 130 -10.11 0.53 -9.19
CA SER A 130 -10.71 1.82 -8.85
C SER A 130 -12.11 1.99 -9.46
N SER A 131 -12.68 3.18 -9.34
CA SER A 131 -13.96 3.57 -9.96
C SER A 131 -13.91 5.03 -10.39
N SER A 132 -14.84 5.47 -11.24
CA SER A 132 -14.89 6.88 -11.68
C SER A 132 -15.03 7.85 -10.51
N ARG A 133 -15.73 7.46 -9.45
CA ARG A 133 -15.96 8.28 -8.25
C ARG A 133 -14.71 8.52 -7.41
N LEU A 134 -13.66 7.70 -7.59
CA LEU A 134 -12.37 7.83 -6.92
C LEU A 134 -11.35 8.65 -7.73
N MET A 135 -11.82 9.40 -8.72
CA MET A 135 -11.01 10.31 -9.50
C MET A 135 -11.14 11.74 -8.93
N LEU A 136 -10.01 12.40 -8.70
CA LEU A 136 -9.90 13.79 -8.28
C LEU A 136 -9.18 14.57 -9.40
N PRO A 137 -9.93 15.16 -10.36
CA PRO A 137 -9.35 15.89 -11.47
C PRO A 137 -8.59 17.16 -11.05
N GLN A 138 -8.81 17.61 -9.82
CA GLN A 138 -8.12 18.74 -9.21
C GLN A 138 -7.99 18.50 -7.71
N LEU A 139 -6.75 18.34 -7.24
CA LEU A 139 -6.41 18.35 -5.82
C LEU A 139 -6.28 19.79 -5.33
N GLU A 140 -7.00 20.13 -4.28
CA GLU A 140 -6.89 21.44 -3.62
C GLU A 140 -5.69 21.50 -2.68
N ALA A 141 -5.27 20.35 -2.14
CA ALA A 141 -4.11 20.19 -1.27
C ALA A 141 -2.85 20.98 -1.68
N LYS A 142 -2.24 21.65 -0.71
CA LYS A 142 -1.00 22.44 -0.85
C LYS A 142 0.22 21.70 -0.33
N THR A 143 0.01 20.68 0.49
CA THR A 143 1.07 19.82 1.04
C THR A 143 0.82 18.35 0.70
N ARG A 144 1.88 17.54 0.80
CA ARG A 144 1.83 16.09 0.64
C ARG A 144 0.76 15.47 1.54
N ASP A 145 0.74 15.86 2.81
CA ASP A 145 -0.12 15.27 3.83
C ASP A 145 -1.59 15.69 3.61
N GLU A 146 -1.85 16.94 3.20
CA GLU A 146 -3.17 17.38 2.76
C GLU A 146 -3.68 16.59 1.54
N ALA A 147 -2.80 16.24 0.60
CA ALA A 147 -3.20 15.45 -0.56
C ALA A 147 -3.59 14.02 -0.18
N LEU A 148 -2.88 13.42 0.79
CA LEU A 148 -3.25 12.12 1.35
C LEU A 148 -4.60 12.20 2.06
N GLU A 149 -4.81 13.24 2.88
CA GLU A 149 -6.07 13.47 3.58
C GLU A 149 -7.26 13.62 2.62
N GLU A 150 -7.13 14.47 1.60
CA GLU A 150 -8.18 14.71 0.60
C GLU A 150 -8.58 13.41 -0.12
N MET A 151 -7.60 12.60 -0.54
CA MET A 151 -7.84 11.33 -1.21
C MET A 151 -8.45 10.26 -0.29
N ILE A 152 -7.99 10.17 0.95
CA ILE A 152 -8.51 9.23 1.96
C ILE A 152 -9.96 9.58 2.32
N ASN A 153 -10.26 10.86 2.48
CA ASN A 153 -11.61 11.33 2.77
C ASN A 153 -12.57 11.04 1.62
N LEU A 154 -12.13 11.16 0.36
CA LEU A 154 -12.92 10.71 -0.79
C LEU A 154 -13.21 9.20 -0.73
N MET A 155 -12.21 8.38 -0.42
CA MET A 155 -12.40 6.93 -0.28
C MET A 155 -13.37 6.58 0.85
N ALA A 156 -13.33 7.31 1.97
CA ALA A 156 -14.27 7.14 3.07
C ALA A 156 -15.69 7.56 2.68
N ALA A 157 -15.86 8.72 2.02
CA ALA A 157 -17.14 9.23 1.56
C ALA A 157 -17.84 8.27 0.57
N GLU A 158 -17.07 7.65 -0.33
CA GLU A 158 -17.58 6.63 -1.25
C GLU A 158 -17.84 5.26 -0.58
N GLY A 159 -17.50 5.13 0.71
CA GLY A 159 -17.71 3.92 1.51
C GLY A 159 -16.69 2.83 1.18
N PHE A 160 -15.47 3.17 0.80
CA PHE A 160 -14.38 2.21 0.60
C PHE A 160 -13.49 2.05 1.81
N VAL A 161 -13.55 2.97 2.79
CA VAL A 161 -12.73 2.94 4.02
C VAL A 161 -13.59 3.35 5.21
N GLU A 162 -13.47 2.64 6.33
CA GLU A 162 -14.24 2.92 7.57
C GLU A 162 -13.60 3.96 8.50
N LYS A 163 -12.26 3.98 8.61
CA LYS A 163 -11.51 4.78 9.60
C LYS A 163 -10.47 5.68 8.93
N PRO A 164 -10.88 6.82 8.34
CA PRO A 164 -9.99 7.68 7.57
C PRO A 164 -8.83 8.25 8.40
N GLU A 165 -9.03 8.59 9.68
CA GLU A 165 -7.99 9.22 10.51
C GLU A 165 -6.85 8.23 10.80
N THR A 166 -7.21 6.98 11.11
CA THR A 166 -6.22 5.91 11.34
C THR A 166 -5.46 5.58 10.07
N LEU A 167 -6.15 5.59 8.92
CA LEU A 167 -5.52 5.36 7.61
C LEU A 167 -4.55 6.50 7.27
N LEU A 168 -4.94 7.76 7.50
CA LEU A 168 -4.12 8.94 7.25
C LEU A 168 -2.84 8.95 8.09
N ALA A 169 -2.96 8.72 9.40
CA ALA A 169 -1.79 8.64 10.28
C ALA A 169 -0.80 7.56 9.81
N THR A 170 -1.33 6.40 9.38
CA THR A 170 -0.50 5.31 8.84
C THR A 170 0.15 5.70 7.51
N ALA A 171 -0.59 6.37 6.61
CA ALA A 171 -0.09 6.83 5.32
C ALA A 171 1.04 7.87 5.47
N ILE A 172 0.85 8.89 6.31
CA ILE A 172 1.86 9.93 6.59
C ILE A 172 3.12 9.31 7.19
N SER A 173 2.96 8.40 8.16
CA SER A 173 4.09 7.70 8.77
C SER A 173 4.87 6.89 7.73
N ARG A 174 4.19 6.18 6.82
CA ARG A 174 4.84 5.40 5.76
C ARG A 174 5.54 6.28 4.74
N GLU A 175 4.89 7.36 4.31
CA GLU A 175 5.40 8.27 3.28
C GLU A 175 6.60 9.09 3.79
N SER A 176 6.71 9.30 5.10
CA SER A 176 7.84 9.99 5.72
C SER A 176 9.10 9.12 5.86
N ILE A 177 9.00 7.80 5.74
CA ILE A 177 10.16 6.89 5.78
C ILE A 177 10.95 6.98 4.47
N VAL A 178 10.27 6.74 3.35
CA VAL A 178 10.82 6.87 2.00
C VAL A 178 9.68 7.38 1.12
N PRO A 179 9.82 8.56 0.49
CA PRO A 179 8.83 9.10 -0.43
C PRO A 179 8.55 8.13 -1.59
N THR A 180 7.29 8.07 -2.00
CA THR A 180 6.83 7.25 -3.13
C THR A 180 6.78 8.03 -4.43
N ALA A 181 7.21 9.28 -4.42
CA ALA A 181 7.30 10.13 -5.59
C ALA A 181 8.48 9.69 -6.46
N ILE A 182 8.21 9.52 -7.75
CA ILE A 182 9.16 8.99 -8.73
C ILE A 182 9.29 9.92 -9.94
N GLU A 183 9.93 9.43 -11.00
CA GLU A 183 10.02 10.15 -12.27
C GLU A 183 8.65 10.47 -12.89
N HIS A 184 8.67 11.34 -13.90
CA HIS A 184 7.48 11.75 -14.66
C HIS A 184 6.38 12.47 -13.84
N GLY A 185 6.68 12.89 -12.61
CA GLY A 185 5.75 13.62 -11.75
C GLY A 185 4.65 12.74 -11.19
N LEU A 186 4.94 11.46 -10.94
CA LEU A 186 4.03 10.47 -10.37
C LEU A 186 4.38 10.20 -8.90
N ALA A 187 3.39 9.89 -8.08
CA ALA A 187 3.58 9.33 -6.74
C ALA A 187 2.57 8.21 -6.46
N PHE A 188 3.00 7.20 -5.70
CA PHE A 188 2.21 6.01 -5.36
C PHE A 188 2.11 5.78 -3.84
N PRO A 189 1.63 6.76 -3.06
CA PRO A 189 1.50 6.59 -1.62
C PRO A 189 0.53 5.45 -1.31
N HIS A 190 0.86 4.59 -0.35
CA HIS A 190 0.07 3.40 -0.11
C HIS A 190 0.12 2.90 1.33
N VAL A 191 -0.93 2.17 1.73
CA VAL A 191 -1.03 1.52 3.04
C VAL A 191 -1.40 0.04 2.87
N ARG A 192 -0.62 -0.84 3.52
CA ARG A 192 -0.86 -2.29 3.56
C ARG A 192 -1.66 -2.69 4.80
N GLY A 193 -2.41 -3.78 4.69
CA GLY A 193 -3.19 -4.37 5.78
C GLY A 193 -4.57 -3.76 6.00
N VAL A 194 -5.15 -3.17 4.96
CA VAL A 194 -6.52 -2.65 5.01
C VAL A 194 -7.45 -3.73 4.45
N GLU A 195 -8.00 -4.52 5.36
CA GLU A 195 -8.71 -5.76 5.05
C GLU A 195 -10.20 -5.56 4.73
N GLY A 196 -10.85 -6.55 4.11
CA GLY A 196 -12.31 -6.54 3.85
C GLY A 196 -12.68 -6.49 2.36
N GLY A 197 -11.73 -6.17 1.48
CA GLY A 197 -11.97 -6.12 0.04
C GLY A 197 -10.72 -6.40 -0.80
N GLY A 198 -10.59 -5.67 -1.91
CA GLY A 198 -9.54 -5.87 -2.91
C GLY A 198 -8.54 -4.71 -2.92
N LEU A 199 -7.47 -4.84 -3.70
CA LEU A 199 -6.59 -3.70 -3.96
C LEU A 199 -7.41 -2.54 -4.55
N ILE A 200 -7.37 -1.37 -3.92
CA ILE A 200 -8.15 -0.20 -4.35
C ILE A 200 -7.31 1.07 -4.33
N PHE A 201 -7.54 1.97 -5.29
CA PHE A 201 -6.87 3.26 -5.30
C PHE A 201 -7.80 4.43 -5.66
N ALA A 202 -7.43 5.62 -5.17
CA ALA A 202 -7.90 6.91 -5.67
C ALA A 202 -6.78 7.59 -6.47
N ALA A 203 -7.15 8.39 -7.47
CA ALA A 203 -6.19 9.12 -8.30
C ALA A 203 -6.49 10.62 -8.27
N GLY A 204 -5.46 11.43 -8.00
CA GLY A 204 -5.56 12.88 -7.89
C GLY A 204 -4.59 13.62 -8.81
N LEU A 205 -5.03 14.76 -9.35
CA LEU A 205 -4.24 15.60 -10.24
C LEU A 205 -3.93 16.96 -9.60
N LYS A 206 -2.66 17.35 -9.59
CA LYS A 206 -2.21 18.69 -9.21
C LYS A 206 -1.46 19.33 -10.38
N LYS A 207 -2.16 20.12 -11.21
CA LYS A 207 -1.60 20.73 -12.43
C LYS A 207 -0.30 21.53 -12.16
N GLN A 208 -0.30 22.34 -11.10
CA GLN A 208 0.83 23.16 -10.68
C GLN A 208 1.97 22.32 -10.08
N GLY A 209 1.69 21.06 -9.75
CA GLY A 209 2.59 20.19 -9.03
C GLY A 209 2.57 20.42 -7.52
N LEU A 210 3.04 19.41 -6.80
CA LEU A 210 3.11 19.36 -5.35
C LEU A 210 4.48 18.81 -4.93
N GLN A 211 5.07 19.39 -3.89
CA GLN A 211 6.27 18.84 -3.29
C GLN A 211 5.92 17.54 -2.57
N PHE A 212 6.42 16.42 -3.08
CA PHE A 212 6.09 15.08 -2.58
C PHE A 212 7.35 14.24 -2.29
N GLY A 213 8.54 14.84 -2.34
CA GLY A 213 9.81 14.17 -2.03
C GLY A 213 10.47 13.44 -3.20
N ALA A 214 10.10 13.76 -4.45
CA ALA A 214 10.75 13.17 -5.62
C ALA A 214 12.24 13.60 -5.75
N PRO A 215 13.08 12.75 -6.37
CA PRO A 215 14.49 13.08 -6.62
C PRO A 215 14.66 14.42 -7.34
N LYS A 216 15.77 15.12 -7.04
CA LYS A 216 16.09 16.44 -7.63
C LYS A 216 15.00 17.50 -7.40
N ASN A 217 14.22 17.35 -6.33
CA ASN A 217 13.17 18.30 -5.94
C ASN A 217 12.12 18.53 -7.03
N ARG A 218 11.85 17.50 -7.86
CA ARG A 218 10.81 17.57 -8.89
C ARG A 218 9.42 17.58 -8.24
N LEU A 219 8.48 18.27 -8.88
CA LEU A 219 7.09 18.32 -8.42
C LEU A 219 6.27 17.13 -8.92
N THR A 220 5.44 16.58 -8.05
CA THR A 220 4.47 15.53 -8.38
C THR A 220 3.19 16.17 -8.89
N LYS A 221 2.68 15.69 -10.02
CA LYS A 221 1.44 16.18 -10.64
C LYS A 221 0.31 15.15 -10.64
N VAL A 222 0.64 13.87 -10.49
CA VAL A 222 -0.35 12.78 -10.47
C VAL A 222 -0.05 11.90 -9.24
N VAL A 223 -1.05 11.71 -8.39
CA VAL A 223 -0.93 10.92 -7.17
C VAL A 223 -1.91 9.75 -7.25
N PHE A 224 -1.43 8.54 -6.97
CA PHE A 224 -2.26 7.34 -6.85
C PHE A 224 -2.18 6.83 -5.41
N PHE A 225 -3.17 7.15 -4.59
CA PHE A 225 -3.22 6.66 -3.21
C PHE A 225 -3.85 5.27 -3.19
N ILE A 226 -3.10 4.27 -2.70
CA ILE A 226 -3.44 2.85 -2.84
C ILE A 226 -3.59 2.18 -1.46
N VAL A 227 -4.68 1.43 -1.31
CA VAL A 227 -5.02 0.66 -0.13
C VAL A 227 -4.92 -0.82 -0.47
N ILE A 228 -4.05 -1.54 0.26
CA ILE A 228 -3.60 -2.88 -0.09
C ILE A 228 -4.01 -3.88 1.01
N PRO A 229 -4.96 -4.79 0.76
CA PRO A 229 -5.15 -5.99 1.59
C PRO A 229 -3.89 -6.86 1.57
N LEU A 230 -3.52 -7.51 2.68
CA LEU A 230 -2.29 -8.32 2.71
C LEU A 230 -2.28 -9.43 1.65
N ALA A 231 -3.43 -10.05 1.40
CA ALA A 231 -3.61 -11.08 0.39
C ALA A 231 -3.41 -10.58 -1.06
N ALA A 232 -3.50 -9.28 -1.30
CA ALA A 232 -3.38 -8.66 -2.63
C ALA A 232 -2.03 -7.97 -2.88
N SER A 233 -1.04 -8.17 -2.00
CA SER A 233 0.27 -7.50 -2.08
C SER A 233 1.02 -7.78 -3.38
N ALA A 234 0.85 -8.96 -4.00
CA ALA A 234 1.47 -9.26 -5.30
C ALA A 234 0.88 -8.44 -6.45
N PHE A 235 -0.43 -8.19 -6.43
CA PHE A 235 -1.11 -7.40 -7.48
C PHE A 235 -0.76 -5.91 -7.40
N TYR A 236 -0.31 -5.43 -6.24
CA TYR A 236 0.13 -4.05 -6.05
C TYR A 236 1.28 -3.68 -7.00
N LEU A 237 2.32 -4.50 -7.07
CA LEU A 237 3.48 -4.21 -7.92
C LEU A 237 3.09 -4.23 -9.41
N GLN A 238 2.22 -5.15 -9.81
CA GLN A 238 1.68 -5.19 -11.17
C GLN A 238 0.90 -3.91 -11.51
N LEU A 239 0.08 -3.41 -10.57
CA LEU A 239 -0.68 -2.17 -10.73
C LEU A 239 0.25 -0.97 -10.94
N ILE A 240 1.23 -0.75 -10.07
CA ILE A 240 2.11 0.43 -10.17
C ILE A 240 2.99 0.37 -11.42
N THR A 241 3.55 -0.80 -11.77
CA THR A 241 4.35 -0.95 -12.99
C THR A 241 3.52 -0.66 -14.23
N GLY A 242 2.28 -1.18 -14.31
CA GLY A 242 1.40 -0.91 -15.45
C GLY A 242 0.95 0.55 -15.52
N LEU A 243 0.70 1.22 -14.39
CA LEU A 243 0.41 2.66 -14.34
C LEU A 243 1.60 3.50 -14.84
N MET A 244 2.81 3.16 -14.42
CA MET A 244 4.03 3.84 -14.88
C MET A 244 4.27 3.65 -16.37
N GLU A 245 4.10 2.43 -16.87
CA GLU A 245 4.25 2.13 -18.29
C GLU A 245 3.25 2.94 -19.13
N SER A 246 1.97 2.95 -18.73
CA SER A 246 0.92 3.75 -19.37
C SER A 246 1.18 5.26 -19.35
N LEU A 247 1.88 5.75 -18.33
CA LEU A 247 2.16 7.17 -18.11
C LEU A 247 3.62 7.55 -18.40
N ARG A 248 4.38 6.68 -19.08
CA ARG A 248 5.75 6.94 -19.51
C ARG A 248 5.82 8.07 -20.54
N GLU A 249 4.87 8.10 -21.46
CA GLU A 249 4.80 9.13 -22.50
C GLU A 249 4.30 10.46 -21.96
N ALA A 250 4.98 11.56 -22.32
CA ALA A 250 4.63 12.90 -21.85
C ALA A 250 3.24 13.35 -22.34
N ASP A 251 2.85 12.96 -23.56
CA ASP A 251 1.53 13.25 -24.13
C ASP A 251 0.40 12.63 -23.31
N SER A 252 0.56 11.37 -22.87
CA SER A 252 -0.41 10.69 -21.99
C SER A 252 -0.61 11.45 -20.68
N ARG A 253 0.48 11.94 -20.07
CA ARG A 253 0.41 12.75 -18.83
C ARG A 253 -0.22 14.12 -19.08
N ALA A 254 0.10 14.77 -20.20
CA ALA A 254 -0.48 16.07 -20.56
C ALA A 254 -2.00 15.97 -20.71
N LYS A 255 -2.48 14.97 -21.49
CA LYS A 255 -3.91 14.67 -21.65
C LYS A 255 -4.60 14.35 -20.32
N LEU A 256 -3.93 13.62 -19.44
CA LEU A 256 -4.45 13.32 -18.12
C LEU A 256 -4.65 14.60 -17.30
N LEU A 257 -3.65 15.48 -17.28
CA LEU A 257 -3.71 16.76 -16.57
C LEU A 257 -4.76 17.72 -17.12
N GLU A 258 -5.18 17.58 -18.38
CA GLU A 258 -6.27 18.38 -18.97
C GLU A 258 -7.67 17.92 -18.56
N CYS A 259 -7.81 16.73 -17.96
CA CYS A 259 -9.10 16.23 -17.52
C CYS A 259 -9.69 17.12 -16.41
N THR A 260 -10.92 17.60 -16.60
CA THR A 260 -11.64 18.47 -15.65
C THR A 260 -12.81 17.79 -14.95
N THR A 261 -13.08 16.52 -15.26
CA THR A 261 -14.21 15.75 -14.71
C THR A 261 -13.78 14.33 -14.39
N GLN A 262 -14.43 13.73 -13.40
CA GLN A 262 -14.17 12.36 -12.96
C GLN A 262 -14.29 11.35 -14.10
N ASP A 263 -15.35 11.47 -14.92
CA ASP A 263 -15.60 10.55 -16.03
C ASP A 263 -14.56 10.66 -17.16
N LYS A 264 -14.10 11.87 -17.50
CA LYS A 264 -13.05 12.04 -18.50
C LYS A 264 -11.73 11.42 -18.02
N MET A 265 -11.35 11.70 -16.77
CA MET A 265 -10.17 11.15 -16.15
C MET A 265 -10.23 9.61 -16.09
N TRP A 266 -11.37 9.07 -15.66
CA TRP A 266 -11.64 7.63 -15.61
C TRP A 266 -11.52 6.95 -16.97
N LYS A 267 -12.20 7.49 -17.99
CA LYS A 267 -12.18 6.94 -19.35
C LYS A 267 -10.77 6.92 -19.92
N LEU A 268 -10.04 8.02 -19.77
CA LEU A 268 -8.67 8.15 -20.26
C LEU A 268 -7.74 7.15 -19.57
N LEU A 269 -7.73 7.10 -18.23
CA LEU A 269 -6.88 6.15 -17.51
C LEU A 269 -7.25 4.69 -17.83
N SER A 270 -8.54 4.38 -17.93
CA SER A 270 -9.01 3.04 -18.32
C SER A 270 -8.51 2.65 -19.71
N GLN A 271 -8.51 3.58 -20.67
CA GLN A 271 -7.99 3.35 -22.01
C GLN A 271 -6.47 3.17 -22.01
N LEU A 272 -5.73 4.04 -21.33
CA LEU A 272 -4.27 4.02 -21.29
C LEU A 272 -3.73 2.75 -20.63
N THR A 273 -4.45 2.21 -19.65
CA THR A 273 -4.00 1.08 -18.83
C THR A 273 -4.50 -0.28 -19.29
N LYS A 274 -5.41 -0.32 -20.27
CA LYS A 274 -6.06 -1.56 -20.75
C LYS A 274 -5.06 -2.64 -21.19
N LYS A 275 -3.88 -2.25 -21.70
CA LYS A 275 -2.86 -3.16 -22.22
C LYS A 275 -1.74 -3.50 -21.22
N THR A 276 -1.53 -2.65 -20.23
CA THR A 276 -0.40 -2.74 -19.29
C THR A 276 -0.81 -3.33 -17.94
N ILE A 277 -2.11 -3.38 -17.64
CA ILE A 277 -2.65 -3.91 -16.39
C ILE A 277 -3.67 -5.02 -16.71
N ALA A 278 -3.37 -6.23 -16.23
CA ALA A 278 -4.15 -7.47 -16.46
C ALA A 278 -5.10 -7.84 -15.30
#